data_AF-A0A950DIA2-F1
#
_entry.id   AF-A0A950DIA2-F1
#
_cell.length_a   1.000
_cell.length_b   1.000
_cell.length_c   1.000
_cell.angle_alpha   90.00
_cell.angle_beta   90.00
_cell.angle_gamma   90.00
#
_symmetry.space_group_name_H-M   'P 1'
#
loop_
_entity.id
_entity.type
_entity.pdbx_description
1 polymer ?
#
loop_
_entity_poly.entity_id
_entity_poly.type
_entity_poly.pdbx_seq_one_letter_code
_entity_poly.pdbx_strand_id
1 'polypeptide(L)'
;MKAGIVLCGFAAVVLAAGCNSKPPDPVEKGRMVYITNCAVCHNPDPKLPGSQGPAVAGSSKVLLESRLLHLTYPPGYTPQRKTHAMRAFPQLKNQIGDLYAFLAVAKQQPDPTESTPKDSLSQH
;
A
#
# COMPACT_ATOMS: atom_id res chain seq x y z
N MET A 1 -2.85 -14.92 -72.88
CA MET A 1 -3.25 -15.37 -71.54
C MET A 1 -2.08 -15.21 -70.57
N LYS A 2 -2.17 -14.24 -69.65
CA LYS A 2 -1.72 -14.26 -68.24
C LYS A 2 -1.62 -12.82 -67.74
N ALA A 3 -2.66 -12.44 -67.00
CA ALA A 3 -2.78 -11.21 -66.23
C ALA A 3 -2.04 -11.36 -64.89
N GLY A 4 -1.71 -10.23 -64.24
CA GLY A 4 -1.39 -10.23 -62.82
C GLY A 4 -0.53 -9.07 -62.34
N ILE A 5 -1.02 -7.83 -62.44
CA ILE A 5 -0.60 -6.76 -61.53
C ILE A 5 -1.30 -7.05 -60.20
N VAL A 6 -0.53 -7.25 -59.13
CA VAL A 6 -1.04 -7.21 -57.75
C VAL A 6 -0.24 -6.16 -56.99
N LEU A 7 -0.78 -4.94 -56.99
CA LEU A 7 -0.54 -3.95 -55.95
C LEU A 7 -1.17 -4.47 -54.66
N CYS A 8 -0.36 -4.78 -53.64
CA CYS A 8 -0.80 -4.84 -52.26
C CYS A 8 0.17 -4.00 -51.43
N GLY A 9 -0.10 -2.70 -51.35
CA GLY A 9 0.52 -1.82 -50.37
C GLY A 9 0.12 -2.28 -48.97
N PHE A 10 1.10 -2.71 -48.17
CA PHE A 10 0.91 -2.88 -46.74
C PHE A 10 0.90 -1.49 -46.10
N ALA A 11 -0.30 -0.95 -45.88
CA ALA A 11 -0.49 0.18 -45.00
C ALA A 11 -0.11 -0.24 -43.58
N ALA A 12 1.02 0.27 -43.07
CA ALA A 12 1.40 0.13 -41.68
C ALA A 12 0.43 0.96 -40.83
N VAL A 13 -0.61 0.32 -40.31
CA VAL A 13 -1.48 0.91 -39.28
C VAL A 13 -0.69 0.97 -37.98
N VAL A 14 -0.11 2.13 -37.70
CA VAL A 14 0.49 2.45 -36.40
C VAL A 14 -0.66 2.63 -35.41
N LEU A 15 -0.97 1.58 -34.64
CA LEU A 15 -1.83 1.69 -33.46
C LEU A 15 -1.09 2.51 -32.40
N ALA A 16 -1.30 3.82 -32.40
CA ALA A 16 -1.00 4.67 -31.25
C ALA A 16 -2.01 4.37 -30.13
N ALA A 17 -1.78 3.30 -29.38
CA ALA A 17 -2.46 3.04 -28.12
C ALA A 17 -1.97 4.06 -27.09
N GLY A 18 -2.70 5.17 -26.96
CA GLY A 18 -2.48 6.16 -25.91
C GLY A 18 -2.69 5.53 -24.54
N CYS A 19 -1.62 5.32 -23.79
CA CYS A 19 -1.69 4.93 -22.38
C CYS A 19 -2.29 6.09 -21.58
N ASN A 20 -3.60 6.08 -21.37
CA ASN A 20 -4.25 7.01 -20.44
C ASN A 20 -4.04 6.50 -19.00
N SER A 21 -2.80 6.55 -18.52
CA SER A 21 -2.44 6.09 -17.19
C SER A 21 -2.94 7.09 -16.15
N LYS A 22 -4.02 6.75 -15.44
CA LYS A 22 -4.39 7.46 -14.21
C LYS A 22 -3.18 7.49 -13.27
N PRO A 23 -2.86 8.62 -12.62
CA PRO A 23 -1.79 8.66 -11.63
C PRO A 23 -1.97 7.52 -10.62
N PRO A 24 -0.89 6.81 -10.23
CA PRO A 24 -1.04 5.65 -9.37
C PRO A 24 -1.54 6.07 -7.99
N ASP A 25 -2.52 5.32 -7.48
CA ASP A 25 -3.23 5.58 -6.23
C ASP A 25 -2.29 5.63 -5.02
N PRO A 26 -2.31 6.71 -4.22
CA PRO A 26 -1.49 6.85 -3.02
C PRO A 26 -1.66 5.71 -2.01
N VAL A 27 -2.88 5.18 -1.85
CA VAL A 27 -3.14 4.07 -0.91
C VAL A 27 -2.43 2.81 -1.36
N GLU A 28 -2.54 2.45 -2.64
CA GLU A 28 -1.85 1.28 -3.19
C GLU A 28 -0.32 1.42 -3.16
N LYS A 29 0.22 2.61 -3.50
CA LYS A 29 1.65 2.90 -3.33
C LYS A 29 2.09 2.72 -1.88
N GLY A 30 1.31 3.23 -0.92
CA GLY A 30 1.57 3.10 0.50
C GLY A 30 1.57 1.66 0.98
N ARG A 31 0.63 0.84 0.48
CA ARG A 31 0.58 -0.60 0.75
C ARG A 31 1.87 -1.29 0.28
N MET A 32 2.35 -0.98 -0.92
CA MET A 32 3.59 -1.56 -1.45
C MET A 32 4.81 -1.19 -0.59
N VAL A 33 4.89 0.07 -0.14
CA VAL A 33 5.93 0.52 0.81
C VAL A 33 5.84 -0.28 2.10
N TYR A 34 4.64 -0.44 2.66
CA TYR A 34 4.42 -1.15 3.92
C TYR A 34 4.83 -2.63 3.85
N ILE A 35 4.35 -3.36 2.85
CA ILE A 35 4.64 -4.79 2.70
C ILE A 35 6.13 -5.04 2.49
N THR A 36 6.78 -4.19 1.68
CA THR A 36 8.20 -4.36 1.34
C THR A 36 9.14 -4.04 2.51
N ASN A 37 8.79 -3.07 3.36
CA ASN A 37 9.74 -2.51 4.34
C ASN A 37 9.35 -2.78 5.80
N CYS A 38 8.06 -2.92 6.11
CA CYS A 38 7.54 -2.85 7.47
C CYS A 38 7.01 -4.20 7.98
N ALA A 39 6.35 -4.97 7.10
CA ALA A 39 5.64 -6.21 7.44
C ALA A 39 6.54 -7.38 7.88
N VAL A 40 7.87 -7.24 7.81
CA VAL A 40 8.80 -8.23 8.37
C VAL A 40 8.83 -8.21 9.91
N CYS A 41 8.58 -7.04 10.51
CA CYS A 41 8.54 -6.89 11.97
C CYS A 41 7.13 -6.57 12.46
N HIS A 42 6.37 -5.79 11.68
CA HIS A 42 4.96 -5.53 11.91
C HIS A 42 4.11 -6.61 11.24
N ASN A 43 2.84 -6.68 11.57
CA ASN A 43 1.94 -7.66 10.95
C ASN A 43 1.58 -7.21 9.51
N PRO A 44 1.45 -8.10 8.51
CA PRO A 44 0.92 -7.75 7.20
C PRO A 44 -0.42 -7.00 7.25
N ASP A 45 -1.28 -7.31 8.22
CA ASP A 45 -2.40 -6.45 8.62
C ASP A 45 -1.91 -5.41 9.65
N PRO A 46 -1.83 -4.12 9.31
CA PRO A 46 -1.31 -3.09 10.21
C PRO A 46 -2.19 -2.84 11.45
N LYS A 47 -3.42 -3.38 11.51
CA LYS A 47 -4.29 -3.32 12.70
C LYS A 47 -3.80 -4.25 13.81
N LEU A 48 -3.03 -5.27 13.48
CA LEU A 48 -2.57 -6.29 14.40
C LEU A 48 -1.10 -6.06 14.80
N PRO A 49 -0.70 -6.44 16.02
CA PRO A 49 0.71 -6.51 16.37
C PRO A 49 1.42 -7.58 15.54
N GLY A 50 2.66 -7.29 15.13
CA GLY A 50 3.56 -8.26 14.51
C GLY A 50 4.38 -9.02 15.54
N SER A 51 5.32 -9.83 15.05
CA SER A 51 6.27 -10.57 15.90
C SER A 51 7.10 -9.64 16.78
N GLN A 52 7.50 -8.48 16.25
CA GLN A 52 8.38 -7.52 16.94
C GLN A 52 7.77 -6.12 17.05
N GLY A 53 7.03 -5.70 16.01
CA GLY A 53 6.45 -4.37 15.88
C GLY A 53 5.02 -4.29 16.45
N PRO A 54 4.61 -3.15 17.03
CA PRO A 54 3.22 -2.94 17.41
C PRO A 54 2.28 -2.83 16.20
N ALA A 55 0.97 -2.77 16.45
CA ALA A 55 0.00 -2.33 15.46
C ALA A 55 0.26 -0.85 15.09
N VAL A 56 0.12 -0.53 13.81
CA VAL A 56 0.47 0.80 13.25
C VAL A 56 -0.63 1.43 12.39
N ALA A 57 -1.78 0.76 12.23
CA ALA A 57 -2.93 1.34 11.55
C ALA A 57 -3.31 2.70 12.17
N GLY A 58 -3.55 3.69 11.30
CA GLY A 58 -3.91 5.05 11.68
C GLY A 58 -2.79 5.87 12.33
N SER A 59 -1.53 5.46 12.21
CA SER A 59 -0.39 6.27 12.64
C SER A 59 -0.42 7.65 11.99
N SER A 60 -0.18 8.71 12.77
CA SER A 60 -0.15 10.08 12.25
C SER A 60 1.06 10.31 11.35
N LYS A 61 0.95 11.22 10.38
CA LYS A 61 2.07 11.58 9.50
C LYS A 61 3.31 12.05 10.27
N VAL A 62 3.11 12.85 11.32
CA VAL A 62 4.19 13.35 12.19
C VAL A 62 4.90 12.20 12.92
N LEU A 63 4.15 11.20 13.39
CA LEU A 63 4.75 10.01 14.00
C LEU A 63 5.56 9.21 12.99
N LEU A 64 5.05 9.04 11.77
CA LEU A 64 5.77 8.34 10.70
C LEU A 64 7.07 9.07 10.33
N GLU A 65 7.06 10.39 10.19
CA GLU A 65 8.27 11.18 9.94
C GLU A 65 9.28 11.03 11.07
N SER A 66 8.84 11.19 12.33
CA SER A 66 9.71 11.07 13.50
C SER A 66 10.34 9.68 13.59
N ARG A 67 9.55 8.62 13.40
CA ARG A 67 10.03 7.24 13.51
C ARG A 67 10.87 6.79 12.33
N LEU A 68 10.42 7.04 11.11
CA LEU A 68 11.07 6.51 9.92
C LEU A 68 12.33 7.31 9.57
N LEU A 69 12.33 8.63 9.75
CA LEU A 69 13.48 9.45 9.37
C LEU A 69 14.48 9.62 10.51
N HIS A 70 14.02 9.63 11.77
CA HIS A 70 14.85 10.06 12.90
C HIS A 70 14.92 9.04 14.05
N LEU A 71 14.13 7.97 14.02
CA LEU A 71 14.00 7.02 15.14
C LEU A 71 13.62 7.68 16.47
N THR A 72 12.91 8.81 16.41
CA THR A 72 12.41 9.55 17.58
C THR A 72 10.89 9.50 17.65
N TYR A 73 10.32 9.99 18.74
CA TYR A 73 8.87 10.14 18.90
C TYR A 73 8.52 11.63 18.96
N PRO A 74 7.34 12.03 18.45
CA PRO A 74 6.88 13.41 18.63
C PRO A 74 6.62 13.69 20.11
N PRO A 75 6.67 14.97 20.55
CA PRO A 75 6.41 15.34 21.94
C PRO A 75 5.06 14.80 22.45
N GLY A 76 5.06 14.26 23.67
CA GLY A 76 3.87 13.69 24.30
C GLY A 76 3.45 12.31 23.81
N TYR A 77 4.18 11.69 22.87
CA TYR A 77 3.87 10.35 22.40
C TYR A 77 4.50 9.27 23.28
N THR A 78 3.69 8.29 23.71
CA THR A 78 4.13 7.13 24.48
C THR A 78 4.31 5.91 23.56
N PRO A 79 5.52 5.32 23.46
CA PRO A 79 5.75 4.12 22.66
C PRO A 79 4.91 2.92 23.11
N GLN A 80 4.33 2.20 22.15
CA GLN A 80 3.56 0.97 22.41
C GLN A 80 4.41 -0.25 22.82
N ARG A 81 5.73 -0.18 22.60
CA ARG A 81 6.71 -1.21 22.93
C ARG A 81 7.97 -0.53 23.47
N LYS A 82 8.70 -1.25 24.33
CA LYS A 82 9.98 -0.77 24.90
C LYS A 82 11.21 -1.16 24.07
N THR A 83 11.01 -1.87 22.96
CA THR A 83 12.11 -2.34 22.10
C THR A 83 12.62 -1.21 21.21
N HIS A 84 13.93 -1.21 20.93
CA HIS A 84 14.59 -0.26 20.03
C HIS A 84 15.01 -0.93 18.70
N ALA A 85 14.39 -2.07 18.35
CA ALA A 85 14.79 -2.88 17.20
C ALA A 85 14.42 -2.29 15.84
N MET A 86 13.46 -1.35 15.80
CA MET A 86 13.06 -0.69 14.56
C MET A 86 14.23 0.14 14.01
N ARG A 87 14.57 -0.08 12.73
CA ARG A 87 15.61 0.67 12.02
C ARG A 87 15.06 1.94 11.38
N ALA A 88 15.94 2.90 11.09
CA ALA A 88 15.58 4.09 10.32
C ALA A 88 15.39 3.73 8.84
N PHE A 89 14.54 4.48 8.15
CA PHE A 89 14.25 4.38 6.72
C PHE A 89 14.29 5.78 6.05
N PRO A 90 15.42 6.51 6.12
CA PRO A 90 15.52 7.87 5.56
C PRO A 90 15.25 7.93 4.05
N GLN A 91 15.50 6.84 3.32
CA GLN A 91 15.20 6.72 1.90
C GLN A 91 13.71 6.82 1.56
N LEU A 92 12.81 6.55 2.53
CA LEU A 92 11.37 6.59 2.33
C LEU A 92 10.79 8.01 2.46
N LYS A 93 11.61 9.05 2.67
CA LYS A 93 11.16 10.44 2.89
C LYS A 93 10.06 10.89 1.91
N ASN A 94 10.22 10.60 0.63
CA ASN A 94 9.26 11.02 -0.40
C ASN A 94 8.01 10.13 -0.51
N GLN A 95 7.97 9.01 0.22
CA GLN A 95 6.90 8.02 0.20
C GLN A 95 6.07 8.01 1.50
N ILE A 96 6.43 8.84 2.48
CA ILE A 96 5.70 8.94 3.76
C ILE A 96 4.24 9.34 3.55
N GLY A 97 3.95 10.21 2.56
CA GLY A 97 2.58 10.60 2.24
C GLY A 97 1.72 9.42 1.80
N ASP A 98 2.25 8.56 0.92
CA ASP A 98 1.56 7.36 0.45
C ASP A 98 1.37 6.35 1.58
N LEU A 99 2.43 6.09 2.37
CA LEU A 99 2.36 5.20 3.54
C LEU A 99 1.33 5.68 4.56
N TYR A 100 1.27 6.99 4.82
CA TYR A 100 0.26 7.59 5.67
C TYR A 100 -1.15 7.35 5.14
N ALA A 101 -1.38 7.56 3.84
CA ALA A 101 -2.68 7.32 3.22
C ALA A 101 -3.14 5.86 3.39
N PHE A 102 -2.24 4.89 3.17
CA PHE A 102 -2.54 3.48 3.40
C PHE A 102 -2.93 3.18 4.85
N LEU A 103 -2.11 3.62 5.82
CA LEU A 103 -2.37 3.33 7.23
C LEU A 103 -3.64 4.03 7.75
N ALA A 104 -3.99 5.20 7.22
CA ALA A 104 -5.24 5.89 7.55
C ALA A 104 -6.48 5.08 7.14
N VAL A 105 -6.50 4.53 5.92
CA VAL A 105 -7.60 3.67 5.44
C VAL A 105 -7.65 2.35 6.21
N ALA A 106 -6.50 1.74 6.49
CA ALA A 106 -6.45 0.46 7.20
C ALA A 106 -7.08 0.52 8.61
N LYS A 107 -7.08 1.68 9.27
CA LYS A 107 -7.79 1.87 10.55
C LYS A 107 -9.31 1.75 10.41
N GLN A 108 -9.85 2.10 9.25
CA GLN A 108 -11.28 2.24 8.99
C GLN A 108 -11.93 0.97 8.42
N GLN A 109 -11.13 0.01 7.96
CA GLN A 109 -11.67 -1.24 7.43
C GLN A 109 -12.17 -2.16 8.56
N PRO A 110 -13.42 -2.65 8.50
CA PRO A 110 -13.91 -3.65 9.45
C PRO A 110 -13.10 -4.95 9.35
N ASP A 111 -13.12 -5.72 10.44
CA ASP A 111 -12.41 -7.00 10.51
C ASP A 111 -12.93 -7.98 9.42
N PRO A 112 -12.07 -8.61 8.60
CA PRO A 112 -12.51 -9.60 7.61
C PRO A 112 -13.32 -10.76 8.20
N THR A 113 -13.23 -11.01 9.51
CA THR A 113 -14.04 -12.05 10.18
C THR A 113 -15.46 -11.60 10.53
N GLU A 114 -15.79 -10.31 10.38
CA GLU A 114 -17.13 -9.76 10.63
C GLU A 114 -18.01 -9.68 9.36
N SER A 115 -17.50 -10.15 8.21
CA SER A 115 -18.26 -10.18 6.95
C SER A 115 -18.96 -11.50 6.65
N THR A 116 -19.09 -12.43 7.60
CA THR A 116 -20.01 -13.56 7.44
C THR A 116 -21.43 -13.09 7.79
N PRO A 117 -22.38 -13.01 6.85
CA PRO A 117 -23.77 -12.72 7.18
C PRO A 117 -24.25 -13.80 8.17
N LYS A 118 -24.70 -13.40 9.35
CA LYS A 118 -25.29 -14.30 10.36
C LYS A 118 -26.66 -14.87 9.95
N ASP A 119 -27.14 -14.55 8.75
CA ASP A 119 -28.49 -14.86 8.29
C ASP A 119 -28.57 -16.13 7.42
N SER A 120 -27.47 -16.83 7.18
CA SER A 120 -27.47 -18.04 6.33
C SER A 120 -27.74 -19.36 7.06
N LEU A 121 -28.17 -19.32 8.33
CA LEU A 121 -28.56 -20.52 9.07
C LEU A 121 -30.01 -20.45 9.57
N SER A 122 -30.96 -20.31 8.64
CA SER A 122 -32.37 -20.62 8.89
C SER A 122 -33.12 -21.04 7.62
N GLN A 123 -32.46 -21.78 6.73
CA GLN A 123 -33.14 -22.46 5.62
C GLN A 123 -32.57 -23.87 5.51
N HIS A 124 -33.06 -24.78 6.35
CA HIS A 124 -33.35 -26.19 6.07
C HIS A 124 -34.12 -26.79 7.24
#